data_AF-A0A558A8S4-F1
#
_entry.id   AF-A0A558A8S4-F1
#
_cell.length_a   1.000
_cell.length_b   1.000
_cell.length_c   1.000
_cell.angle_alpha   90.00
_cell.angle_beta   90.00
_cell.angle_gamma   90.00
#
_symmetry.space_group_name_H-M   'P 1'
#
loop_
_entity.id
_entity.type
_entity.pdbx_description
1 polymer ?
#
loop_
_entity_poly.entity_id
_entity_poly.type
_entity_poly.pdbx_seq_one_letter_code
_entity_poly.pdbx_strand_id
1 'polypeptide(L)'
;PRFIAEYDNLLLAHADRGRVLSEQMRKQVLTTPNAIVPGTVLLDGFVRGRWRMERERGAATLDVELHGRIPRTDLAALDSAGADLLRFAAPGEIHRTRFTAPA
;
A
#
# COMPACT_ATOMS: atom_id res chain seq x y z
N PRO A 1 5.90 -6.42 6.90
CA PRO A 1 5.17 -5.50 5.97
C PRO A 1 4.00 -4.82 6.71
N ARG A 2 3.61 -3.62 6.30
CA ARG A 2 2.38 -2.95 6.79
C ARG A 2 1.65 -2.24 5.65
N PHE A 3 0.32 -2.37 5.62
CA PHE A 3 -0.56 -1.52 4.81
C PHE A 3 -0.98 -0.33 5.67
N ILE A 4 -0.64 0.86 5.20
CA ILE A 4 -0.95 2.13 5.85
C ILE A 4 -2.09 2.78 5.08
N ALA A 5 -3.10 3.24 5.80
CA ALA A 5 -4.30 3.79 5.20
C ALA A 5 -4.03 5.08 4.42
N GLU A 6 -4.98 5.44 3.55
CA GLU A 6 -5.01 6.76 2.91
C GLU A 6 -4.97 7.86 3.98
N TYR A 7 -4.25 8.94 3.69
CA TYR A 7 -4.10 10.10 4.57
C TYR A 7 -3.58 9.80 6.00
N ASP A 8 -2.85 8.70 6.20
CA ASP A 8 -2.33 8.36 7.52
C ASP A 8 -1.34 9.43 8.05
N ASN A 9 -1.45 9.72 9.35
CA ASN A 9 -0.60 10.69 10.04
C ASN A 9 0.89 10.38 9.91
N LEU A 10 1.26 9.12 9.71
CA LEU A 10 2.63 8.70 9.44
C LEU A 10 3.29 9.53 8.32
N LEU A 11 2.52 9.88 7.28
CA LEU A 11 3.02 10.64 6.13
C LEU A 11 2.70 12.13 6.18
N LEU A 12 1.73 12.55 7.02
CA LEU A 12 1.19 13.91 6.98
C LEU A 12 1.53 14.77 8.20
N ALA A 13 1.62 14.18 9.40
CA ALA A 13 1.75 14.92 10.65
C ALA A 13 3.20 15.24 11.05
N HIS A 14 4.19 14.72 10.33
CA HIS A 14 5.60 14.90 10.65
C HIS A 14 6.30 15.86 9.69
N ALA A 15 7.12 16.76 10.25
CA ALA A 15 7.98 17.67 9.49
C ALA A 15 9.10 16.89 8.79
N ASP A 16 9.77 15.99 9.51
CA ASP A 16 10.70 15.03 8.93
C ASP A 16 9.97 13.73 8.54
N ARG A 17 9.74 13.58 7.24
CA ARG A 17 9.12 12.40 6.62
C ARG A 17 10.15 11.39 6.12
N GLY A 18 11.43 11.75 6.11
CA GLY A 18 12.53 10.90 5.63
C GLY A 18 12.70 9.61 6.45
N ARG A 19 12.14 9.59 7.66
CA ARG A 19 12.08 8.42 8.55
C ARG A 19 11.43 7.19 7.92
N VAL A 20 10.50 7.38 6.99
CA VAL A 20 9.77 6.28 6.32
C VAL A 20 9.58 6.52 4.81
N LEU A 21 9.79 7.75 4.32
CA LEU A 21 9.50 8.13 2.94
C LEU A 21 10.77 8.65 2.27
N SER A 22 11.34 7.88 1.35
CA SER A 22 12.46 8.34 0.53
C SER A 22 12.03 9.47 -0.41
N GLU A 23 12.98 10.31 -0.83
CA GLU A 23 12.72 11.38 -1.81
C GLU A 23 12.14 10.83 -3.13
N GLN A 24 12.57 9.64 -3.56
CA GLN A 24 12.01 8.98 -4.74
C GLN A 24 10.52 8.66 -4.56
N MET A 25 10.13 8.12 -3.41
CA MET A 25 8.74 7.78 -3.13
C MET A 25 7.89 9.00 -2.78
N ARG A 26 8.51 10.08 -2.29
CA ARG A 26 7.83 11.33 -1.93
C ARG A 26 6.97 11.86 -3.06
N LYS A 27 7.51 11.92 -4.27
CA LYS A 27 6.78 12.36 -5.46
C LYS A 27 5.60 11.45 -5.80
N GLN A 28 5.75 10.14 -5.61
CA GLN A 28 4.74 9.15 -5.97
C GLN A 28 3.52 9.15 -5.04
N VAL A 29 3.69 9.55 -3.78
CA VAL A 29 2.63 9.47 -2.75
C VAL A 29 2.14 10.82 -2.24
N LEU A 30 2.92 11.90 -2.37
CA LEU A 30 2.54 13.25 -1.92
C LEU A 30 2.32 14.25 -3.06
N THR A 31 2.63 13.89 -4.31
CA THR A 31 2.47 14.77 -5.48
C THR A 31 1.51 14.12 -6.48
N THR A 32 0.31 13.81 -5.99
CA THR A 32 -0.77 13.19 -6.75
C THR A 32 -1.78 14.25 -7.22
N PRO A 33 -2.57 13.95 -8.27
CA PRO A 33 -3.69 14.82 -8.66
C PRO A 33 -4.62 15.09 -7.47
N ASN A 34 -5.04 16.35 -7.31
CA ASN A 34 -5.94 16.81 -6.25
C ASN A 34 -5.43 16.55 -4.82
N ALA A 35 -4.12 16.34 -4.62
CA ALA A 35 -3.50 16.05 -3.32
C ALA A 35 -4.07 14.81 -2.60
N ILE A 36 -4.57 13.82 -3.36
CA ILE A 36 -5.08 12.57 -2.81
C ILE A 36 -3.91 11.69 -2.37
N VAL A 37 -3.78 11.43 -1.06
CA VAL A 37 -2.69 10.62 -0.52
C VAL A 37 -3.14 9.17 -0.49
N PRO A 38 -2.57 8.28 -1.34
CA PRO A 38 -3.01 6.90 -1.45
C PRO A 38 -2.65 6.10 -0.20
N GLY A 39 -3.24 4.92 -0.06
CA GLY A 39 -2.74 3.91 0.86
C GLY A 39 -1.30 3.55 0.48
N THR A 40 -0.43 3.36 1.47
CA THR A 40 0.98 3.03 1.24
C THR A 40 1.38 1.69 1.85
N VAL A 41 2.40 1.08 1.28
CA VAL A 41 2.97 -0.17 1.75
C VAL A 41 4.35 0.07 2.35
N LEU A 42 4.53 -0.34 3.59
CA LEU A 42 5.81 -0.31 4.29
C LEU A 42 6.48 -1.68 4.27
N LEU A 43 7.74 -1.69 3.83
CA LEU A 43 8.68 -2.80 3.95
C LEU A 43 9.93 -2.27 4.66
N ASP A 44 10.36 -2.99 5.69
CA ASP A 44 11.49 -2.60 6.55
C ASP A 44 11.45 -1.14 7.02
N GLY A 45 10.24 -0.66 7.35
CA GLY A 45 10.01 0.69 7.84
C GLY A 45 9.93 1.76 6.75
N PHE A 46 10.15 1.43 5.47
CA PHE A 46 10.09 2.38 4.37
C PHE A 46 8.92 2.14 3.44
N VAL A 47 8.33 3.22 2.94
CA VAL A 47 7.38 3.20 1.84
C VAL A 47 8.06 2.58 0.62
N ARG A 48 7.45 1.51 0.11
CA ARG A 48 7.87 0.77 -1.09
C ARG A 48 6.76 0.62 -2.12
N GLY A 49 5.58 1.16 -1.86
CA GLY A 49 4.44 0.94 -2.73
C GLY A 49 3.21 1.71 -2.32
N ARG A 50 2.20 1.61 -3.17
CA ARG A 50 0.87 2.15 -3.00
C ARG A 50 -0.12 0.99 -3.01
N TRP A 51 -1.26 1.16 -2.39
CA TRP A 51 -2.33 0.18 -2.49
C TRP A 51 -3.70 0.85 -2.54
N ARG A 52 -4.65 0.13 -3.11
CA ARG A 52 -6.08 0.47 -3.08
C ARG A 52 -6.90 -0.81 -3.02
N MET A 53 -8.13 -0.70 -2.53
CA MET A 53 -9.07 -1.80 -2.52
C MET A 53 -10.23 -1.49 -3.44
N GLU A 54 -10.49 -2.38 -4.39
CA GLU A 54 -11.66 -2.32 -5.25
C GLU A 54 -12.65 -3.42 -4.84
N ARG A 55 -13.94 -3.13 -4.90
CA ARG A 55 -15.01 -4.12 -4.66
C ARG A 55 -15.94 -4.20 -5.84
N GLU A 56 -16.20 -5.41 -6.30
CA GLU A 56 -17.15 -5.69 -7.37
C GLU A 56 -17.81 -7.05 -7.16
N ARG A 57 -19.15 -7.12 -7.29
CA ARG A 57 -19.94 -8.37 -7.34
C ARG A 57 -19.60 -9.39 -6.24
N GLY A 58 -19.45 -8.92 -4.99
CA GLY A 58 -19.14 -9.78 -3.84
C GLY A 58 -17.67 -10.24 -3.77
N ALA A 59 -16.77 -9.56 -4.48
CA ALA A 59 -15.34 -9.76 -4.41
C ALA A 59 -14.62 -8.45 -4.07
N ALA A 60 -13.62 -8.55 -3.19
CA ALA A 60 -12.70 -7.46 -2.86
C ALA A 60 -11.31 -7.79 -3.41
N THR A 61 -10.76 -6.88 -4.21
CA THR A 61 -9.41 -6.97 -4.77
C THR A 61 -8.53 -5.91 -4.15
N LEU A 62 -7.41 -6.33 -3.56
CA LEU A 62 -6.35 -5.46 -3.09
C LEU A 62 -5.31 -5.31 -4.21
N ASP A 63 -5.31 -4.16 -4.87
CA ASP A 63 -4.28 -3.81 -5.85
C ASP A 63 -3.09 -3.19 -5.11
N VAL A 64 -1.91 -3.79 -5.28
CA VAL A 64 -0.67 -3.39 -4.63
C VAL A 64 0.38 -3.07 -5.68
N GLU A 65 0.65 -1.78 -5.87
CA GLU A 65 1.68 -1.29 -6.77
C GLU A 65 3.00 -1.13 -6.00
N LEU A 66 4.03 -1.88 -6.37
CA LEU A 66 5.32 -1.90 -5.68
C LEU A 66 6.40 -1.20 -6.52
N HIS A 67 7.25 -0.43 -5.86
CA HIS A 67 8.38 0.27 -6.46
C HIS A 67 9.71 -0.43 -6.13
N GLY A 68 10.50 -0.67 -7.18
CA GLY A 68 11.79 -1.34 -7.07
C GLY A 68 11.69 -2.85 -6.97
N ARG A 69 12.84 -3.51 -6.81
CA ARG A 69 12.91 -4.97 -6.69
C ARG A 69 12.58 -5.39 -5.26
N ILE A 70 11.52 -6.16 -5.10
CA ILE A 70 11.08 -6.68 -3.80
C ILE A 70 11.48 -8.15 -3.67
N PRO A 71 12.18 -8.56 -2.59
CA PRO A 71 12.48 -9.96 -2.31
C PRO A 71 11.22 -10.83 -2.30
N ARG A 72 11.36 -12.10 -2.73
CA ARG A 72 10.23 -13.04 -2.75
C ARG A 72 9.63 -13.27 -1.35
N THR A 73 10.45 -13.21 -0.32
CA THR A 73 10.03 -13.32 1.09
C THR A 73 9.09 -12.17 1.48
N ASP A 74 9.41 -10.95 1.06
CA ASP A 74 8.60 -9.77 1.36
C ASP A 74 7.29 -9.77 0.57
N LEU A 75 7.31 -10.25 -0.68
CA LEU A 75 6.09 -10.47 -1.46
C LEU A 75 5.16 -11.48 -0.79
N ALA A 76 5.68 -12.61 -0.29
CA ALA A 76 4.88 -13.58 0.43
C ALA A 76 4.31 -13.01 1.75
N ALA A 77 5.10 -12.23 2.48
CA ALA A 77 4.65 -11.57 3.69
C ALA A 77 3.59 -10.48 3.39
N LEU A 78 3.72 -9.76 2.27
CA LEU A 78 2.72 -8.79 1.81
C LEU A 78 1.42 -9.47 1.42
N ASP A 79 1.49 -10.62 0.75
CA ASP A 79 0.31 -11.39 0.37
C ASP A 79 -0.47 -11.86 1.61
N SER A 80 0.24 -12.40 2.62
CA SER A 80 -0.37 -12.77 3.89
C SER A 80 -1.04 -11.57 4.59
N ALA A 81 -0.33 -10.45 4.70
CA ALA A 81 -0.87 -9.25 5.33
C ALA A 81 -2.03 -8.63 4.52
N GLY A 82 -2.01 -8.76 3.20
CA GLY A 82 -3.08 -8.31 2.31
C GLY A 82 -4.34 -9.15 2.49
N ALA A 83 -4.18 -10.47 2.64
CA ALA A 83 -5.28 -11.38 2.97
C ALA A 83 -5.88 -11.06 4.35
N ASP A 84 -5.08 -10.71 5.35
CA ASP A 84 -5.57 -10.24 6.65
C ASP A 84 -6.39 -8.96 6.52
N LEU A 85 -5.90 -7.99 5.75
CA LEU A 85 -6.59 -6.73 5.50
C LEU A 85 -7.93 -6.96 4.78
N LEU A 86 -7.96 -7.83 3.78
CA LEU A 86 -9.18 -8.18 3.04
C LEU A 86 -10.20 -8.89 3.93
N ARG A 87 -9.75 -9.81 4.80
CA ARG A 87 -10.62 -10.44 5.82
C ARG A 87 -11.24 -9.43 6.77
N PHE A 88 -10.47 -8.46 7.22
CA PHE A 88 -10.95 -7.41 8.11
C PHE A 88 -11.94 -6.47 7.40
N ALA A 89 -11.56 -5.97 6.22
CA ALA A 89 -12.32 -4.92 5.56
C ALA A 89 -13.54 -5.44 4.79
N ALA A 90 -13.45 -6.64 4.20
CA ALA A 90 -14.45 -7.21 3.31
C ALA A 90 -14.85 -8.63 3.75
N PRO A 91 -15.36 -8.83 4.99
CA PRO A 91 -15.70 -10.15 5.48
C PRO A 91 -16.82 -10.79 4.63
N GLY A 92 -16.65 -12.06 4.27
CA GLY A 92 -17.62 -12.82 3.47
C GLY A 92 -17.54 -12.59 1.95
N GLU A 93 -16.66 -11.72 1.48
CA GLU A 93 -16.39 -11.51 0.05
C GLU A 93 -15.28 -12.44 -0.45
N ILE A 94 -15.22 -12.68 -1.76
CA ILE A 94 -14.09 -13.34 -2.40
C ILE A 94 -12.89 -12.40 -2.37
N HIS A 95 -11.77 -12.84 -1.80
CA HIS A 95 -10.56 -12.02 -1.64
C HIS A 95 -9.55 -12.30 -2.76
N ARG A 96 -8.97 -11.23 -3.30
CA ARG A 96 -7.87 -11.30 -4.28
C ARG A 96 -6.81 -10.26 -3.96
N THR A 97 -5.54 -10.64 -4.07
CA THR A 97 -4.41 -9.70 -4.03
C THR A 97 -3.78 -9.65 -5.42
N ARG A 98 -3.47 -8.46 -5.92
CA ARG A 98 -2.77 -8.26 -7.20
C ARG A 98 -1.54 -7.39 -6.98
N PHE A 99 -0.37 -7.90 -7.35
CA PHE A 99 0.86 -7.13 -7.35
C PHE A 99 1.16 -6.58 -8.74
N THR A 100 1.46 -5.29 -8.84
CA THR A 100 1.83 -4.62 -10.10
C THR A 100 3.12 -3.83 -9.95
N ALA A 101 3.79 -3.60 -11.07
CA ALA A 101 4.83 -2.59 -11.18
C ALA A 101 4.20 -1.21 -11.45
N PRO A 102 4.90 -0.11 -11.18
CA PRO A 102 4.42 1.23 -11.51
C PRO A 102 4.29 1.36 -13.03
N ALA A 103 3.28 2.10 -13.47
CA ALA A 103 3.11 2.46 -14.88
C ALA A 103 4.18 3.44 -15.36
#